data_AF-A0A0S8F872-F1
#
_entry.id   AF-A0A0S8F872-F1
#
_cell.length_a   1.000
_cell.length_b   1.000
_cell.length_c   1.000
_cell.angle_alpha   90.00
_cell.angle_beta   90.00
_cell.angle_gamma   90.00
#
_symmetry.space_group_name_H-M   'P 1'
#
loop_
_entity.id
_entity.type
_entity.pdbx_description
1 polymer ?
#
loop_
_entity_poly.entity_id
_entity_poly.type
_entity_poly.pdbx_seq_one_letter_code
_entity_poly.pdbx_strand_id
1 'polypeptide(L)'
;KQSVVIRATGRVIAVEVVINRSAVSDVLGRQRQEFGEPQDEVEVEFAVRIPDLATGIHLDIRGVAEDTDGGRHMSVPVTVLVIECDIYEIACGGS
;
A
#
# COMPACT_ATOMS: atom_id res chain seq x y z
N LYS A 1 8.61 -6.48 -6.60
CA LYS A 1 8.25 -5.71 -5.40
C LYS A 1 7.54 -4.45 -5.88
N GLN A 2 6.35 -4.16 -5.38
CA GLN A 2 5.63 -2.93 -5.72
C GLN A 2 5.92 -1.90 -4.63
N SER A 3 6.04 -0.65 -5.00
CA SER A 3 6.22 0.44 -4.05
C SER A 3 5.05 1.41 -4.09
N VAL A 4 4.75 1.97 -2.92
CA VAL A 4 3.75 2.99 -2.71
C VAL A 4 4.45 4.20 -2.14
N VAL A 5 4.32 5.35 -2.81
CA VAL A 5 4.89 6.61 -2.33
C VAL A 5 3.78 7.44 -1.70
N ILE A 6 3.97 7.81 -0.45
CA ILE A 6 3.09 8.73 0.26
C ILE A 6 3.79 10.08 0.33
N ARG A 7 3.12 11.11 -0.23
CA ARG A 7 3.50 12.51 -0.08
C ARG A 7 2.47 13.22 0.77
N ALA A 8 2.92 13.94 1.78
CA ALA A 8 2.05 14.73 2.65
C ALA A 8 2.73 16.04 3.03
N THR A 9 1.91 17.07 3.25
CA THR A 9 2.36 18.38 3.71
C THR A 9 1.53 18.80 4.92
N GLY A 10 2.10 19.64 5.79
CA GLY A 10 1.42 20.21 6.95
C GLY A 10 1.70 19.46 8.27
N ARG A 11 2.81 19.83 8.93
CA ARG A 11 3.21 19.38 10.27
C ARG A 11 2.91 17.90 10.56
N VAL A 12 3.45 17.04 9.70
CA VAL A 12 3.24 15.58 9.72
C VAL A 12 4.16 14.93 10.75
N ILE A 13 3.62 14.03 11.57
CA ILE A 13 4.38 13.26 12.58
C ILE A 13 4.48 11.77 12.25
N ALA A 14 3.60 11.26 11.39
CA ALA A 14 3.70 9.91 10.87
C ALA A 14 2.99 9.77 9.52
N VAL A 15 3.43 8.80 8.74
CA VAL A 15 2.73 8.32 7.55
C VAL A 15 2.57 6.81 7.59
N GLU A 16 1.48 6.32 7.02
CA GLU A 16 1.13 4.91 7.04
C GLU A 16 0.52 4.50 5.71
N VAL A 17 0.92 3.33 5.19
CA VAL A 17 0.20 2.64 4.12
C VAL A 17 -0.68 1.55 4.73
N VAL A 18 -1.93 1.50 4.30
CA VAL A 18 -2.92 0.49 4.71
C VAL A 18 -3.42 -0.24 3.47
N ILE A 19 -3.46 -1.57 3.54
CA ILE A 19 -3.95 -2.45 2.48
C ILE A 19 -5.19 -3.16 3.00
N ASN A 20 -6.31 -2.95 2.32
CA ASN A 20 -7.59 -3.55 2.68
C ASN A 20 -8.09 -4.48 1.58
N ARG A 21 -8.83 -5.52 1.97
CA ARG A 21 -9.65 -6.30 1.03
C ARG A 21 -10.98 -5.57 0.84
N SER A 22 -11.21 -4.98 -0.33
CA SER A 22 -12.35 -4.07 -0.56
C SER A 22 -13.71 -4.71 -0.26
N ALA A 23 -13.88 -5.99 -0.60
CA ALA A 23 -15.15 -6.70 -0.47
C ALA A 23 -15.63 -6.91 0.99
N VAL A 24 -14.71 -6.95 1.96
CA VAL A 24 -15.02 -7.25 3.37
C VAL A 24 -14.44 -6.23 4.34
N SER A 25 -13.78 -5.18 3.83
CA SER A 25 -13.11 -4.14 4.63
C SER A 25 -12.11 -4.70 5.66
N ASP A 26 -11.49 -5.83 5.34
CA ASP A 26 -10.49 -6.48 6.19
C ASP A 26 -9.12 -5.87 5.93
N VAL A 27 -8.34 -5.62 7.00
CA VAL A 27 -7.01 -5.03 6.91
C VAL A 27 -5.99 -6.15 6.75
N LEU A 28 -5.41 -6.23 5.55
CA LEU A 28 -4.45 -7.28 5.21
C LEU A 28 -3.01 -6.89 5.55
N GLY A 29 -2.73 -5.59 5.62
CA GLY A 29 -1.38 -5.10 5.87
C GLY A 29 -1.36 -3.64 6.24
N ARG A 30 -0.38 -3.29 7.08
CA ARG A 30 -0.13 -1.94 7.54
C ARG A 30 1.37 -1.74 7.72
N GLN A 31 1.89 -0.64 7.21
CA GLN A 31 3.27 -0.20 7.48
C GLN A 31 3.23 1.28 7.84
N ARG A 32 3.92 1.64 8.92
CA ARG A 32 3.93 3.00 9.46
C ARG A 32 5.36 3.47 9.64
N GLN A 33 5.59 4.74 9.32
CA GLN A 33 6.82 5.45 9.60
C GLN A 33 6.49 6.67 10.45
N GLU A 34 7.14 6.76 11.60
CA GLU A 34 7.02 7.89 12.52
C GLU A 34 8.26 8.78 12.40
N PHE A 35 8.08 10.07 12.64
CA PHE A 35 9.14 11.06 12.62
C PHE A 35 9.44 11.52 14.05
N GLY A 36 10.72 11.70 14.39
CA GLY A 36 11.13 12.15 15.72
C GLY A 36 10.73 13.59 16.02
N GLU A 37 10.46 14.37 14.99
CA GLU A 37 9.97 15.75 15.06
C GLU A 37 8.98 16.01 13.91
N PRO A 38 8.04 16.97 14.05
CA PRO A 38 7.09 17.30 13.00
C PRO A 38 7.79 17.76 11.71
N GLN A 39 7.33 17.25 10.58
CA GLN A 39 7.85 17.55 9.25
C GLN A 39 6.85 18.40 8.47
N ASP A 40 7.31 19.48 7.82
CA ASP A 40 6.42 20.32 7.00
C ASP A 40 6.02 19.63 5.69
N GLU A 41 6.90 18.81 5.14
CA GLU A 41 6.70 18.01 3.93
C GLU A 41 7.42 16.67 4.09
N VAL A 42 6.77 15.59 3.65
CA VAL A 42 7.34 14.24 3.67
C VAL A 42 7.07 13.52 2.37
N GLU A 43 8.04 12.73 1.94
CA GLU A 43 7.91 11.73 0.88
C GLU A 43 8.49 10.41 1.40
N VAL A 44 7.64 9.40 1.55
CA VAL A 44 8.04 8.09 2.05
C VAL A 44 7.62 7.01 1.07
N GLU A 45 8.59 6.18 0.69
CA GLU A 45 8.37 4.99 -0.12
C GLU A 45 8.22 3.75 0.75
N PHE A 46 7.07 3.09 0.65
CA PHE A 46 6.81 1.81 1.30
C PHE A 46 6.95 0.67 0.29
N ALA A 47 7.78 -0.31 0.63
CA ALA A 47 7.84 -1.58 -0.09
C ALA A 47 6.63 -2.43 0.32
N VAL A 48 5.61 -2.46 -0.54
CA VAL A 48 4.37 -3.18 -0.26
C VAL A 48 4.46 -4.61 -0.79
N ARG A 49 4.18 -5.57 0.08
CA ARG A 49 3.96 -6.97 -0.30
C ARG A 49 2.46 -7.16 -0.45
N ILE A 50 2.00 -7.37 -1.67
CA ILE A 50 0.65 -7.86 -1.90
C ILE A 50 0.63 -9.32 -1.39
N PRO A 51 -0.21 -9.64 -0.40
CA PRO A 51 -0.33 -11.00 0.09
C PRO A 51 -0.79 -11.92 -1.03
N ASP A 52 -0.35 -13.17 -0.98
CA ASP A 52 -0.81 -14.21 -1.88
C ASP A 52 -2.30 -14.45 -1.63
N LEU A 53 -3.12 -14.17 -2.64
CA LEU A 53 -4.57 -14.11 -2.56
C LEU A 53 -5.12 -14.73 -3.83
N ALA A 54 -6.27 -15.39 -3.71
CA ALA A 54 -6.97 -15.93 -4.87
C ALA A 54 -7.18 -14.86 -5.96
N THR A 55 -7.03 -15.27 -7.21
CA THR A 55 -7.33 -14.44 -8.39
C THR A 55 -8.73 -13.83 -8.29
N GLY A 56 -8.86 -12.57 -8.73
CA GLY A 56 -10.12 -11.84 -8.75
C GLY A 56 -10.39 -11.02 -7.49
N ILE A 57 -9.52 -11.05 -6.49
CA ILE A 57 -9.65 -10.23 -5.29
C ILE A 57 -9.22 -8.78 -5.60
N HIS A 58 -10.08 -7.83 -5.21
CA HIS A 58 -9.77 -6.40 -5.20
C HIS A 58 -9.17 -5.98 -3.87
N LEU A 59 -8.10 -5.19 -3.96
CA LEU A 59 -7.41 -4.59 -2.83
C LEU A 59 -7.51 -3.08 -2.92
N ASP A 60 -7.80 -2.43 -1.79
CA ASP A 60 -7.72 -0.98 -1.66
C ASP A 60 -6.46 -0.62 -0.88
N ILE A 61 -5.59 0.16 -1.52
CA ILE A 61 -4.38 0.71 -0.89
C ILE A 61 -4.63 2.18 -0.56
N ARG A 62 -4.36 2.57 0.68
CA ARG A 62 -4.53 3.94 1.17
C ARG A 62 -3.27 4.44 1.83
N GLY A 63 -2.93 5.70 1.56
CA GLY A 63 -1.99 6.46 2.36
C GLY A 63 -2.72 7.20 3.48
N VAL A 64 -2.12 7.25 4.66
CA VAL A 64 -2.59 8.01 5.80
C VAL A 64 -1.46 8.90 6.29
N ALA A 65 -1.73 10.18 6.45
CA ALA A 65 -0.84 11.12 7.13
C ALA A 65 -1.45 11.52 8.47
N GLU A 66 -0.62 11.57 9.50
CA GLU A 66 -1.00 12.01 10.84
C GLU A 66 -0.30 13.33 11.17
N ASP A 67 -1.07 14.32 11.61
CA ASP A 67 -0.56 15.63 11.99
C ASP A 67 -0.32 15.75 13.50
N THR A 68 0.31 16.85 13.93
CA THR A 68 0.59 17.14 15.35
C THR A 68 -0.65 17.29 16.23
N ASP A 69 -1.83 17.55 15.64
CA ASP A 69 -3.08 17.71 16.36
C ASP A 69 -3.81 16.36 16.52
N GLY A 70 -3.20 15.27 16.04
CA GLY A 70 -3.78 13.92 16.03
C GLY A 70 -4.78 13.69 14.90
N GLY A 71 -4.89 14.64 13.96
CA GLY A 71 -5.69 14.51 12.76
C GLY A 71 -5.12 13.46 11.83
N ARG A 72 -5.98 12.60 11.28
CA ARG A 72 -5.60 11.55 10.32
C ARG A 72 -6.24 11.83 8.98
N HIS A 73 -5.41 12.10 7.98
CA HIS A 73 -5.83 12.45 6.63
C HIS A 73 -5.59 11.26 5.72
N MET A 74 -6.66 10.76 5.10
CA MET A 74 -6.62 9.57 4.25
C MET A 74 -6.66 9.96 2.78
N SER A 75 -5.84 9.29 1.97
CA SER A 75 -5.93 9.42 0.51
C SER A 75 -7.22 8.79 -0.04
N VAL A 76 -7.55 9.16 -1.27
CA VAL A 76 -8.43 8.35 -2.12
C VAL A 76 -7.79 6.95 -2.26
N PRO A 77 -8.57 5.86 -2.15
CA PRO A 77 -8.02 4.52 -2.31
C PRO A 77 -7.57 4.28 -3.76
N VAL A 78 -6.46 3.57 -3.91
CA VAL A 78 -6.05 2.97 -5.19
C VAL A 78 -6.47 1.52 -5.18
N THR A 79 -7.33 1.12 -6.11
CA THR A 79 -7.81 -0.26 -6.22
C THR A 79 -6.91 -1.06 -7.14
N VAL A 80 -6.46 -2.22 -6.65
CA VAL A 80 -5.62 -3.18 -7.38
C VAL A 80 -6.38 -4.51 -7.52
N LEU A 81 -6.37 -5.08 -8.72
CA LEU A 81 -6.90 -6.41 -8.99
C LEU A 81 -5.77 -7.45 -8.89
N VAL A 82 -5.96 -8.46 -8.04
CA VAL A 82 -5.04 -9.60 -7.96
C VAL A 82 -5.35 -10.57 -9.10
N ILE A 83 -4.35 -10.82 -9.94
CA ILE A 83 -4.41 -11.81 -11.03
C ILE A 83 -3.21 -12.75 -10.85
N GLU A 84 -3.48 -14.03 -10.61
CA GLU A 84 -2.48 -15.09 -10.68
C GLU A 84 -2.32 -15.49 -12.14
N CYS A 85 -1.07 -15.52 -12.62
CA CYS A 85 -0.74 -15.99 -13.95
C CYS A 85 0.22 -17.18 -13.79
N ASP A 86 -0.28 -18.39 -14.05
CA ASP A 86 0.57 -19.56 -14.23
C ASP A 86 1.33 -19.42 -15.55
N ILE A 87 2.59 -18.98 -15.47
CA ILE A 87 3.48 -18.96 -16.63
C ILE A 87 4.05 -20.38 -16.79
N TYR A 88 3.40 -21.19 -17.62
CA TYR A 88 4.00 -22.45 -18.06
C TYR A 88 5.17 -22.14 -19.00
N GLU A 89 6.39 -22.47 -18.59
CA GLU A 89 7.51 -22.54 -19.53
C GLU A 89 7.16 -23.61 -20.58
N ILE A 90 6.87 -23.17 -21.80
CA ILE A 90 6.81 -24.08 -22.95
C ILE A 90 8.25 -24.54 -23.17
N ALA A 91 8.61 -25.67 -22.57
CA ALA A 91 9.80 -26.39 -22.97
C ALA A 91 9.62 -26.75 -24.45
N CYS A 92 10.24 -25.97 -25.33
CA CYS A 92 10.38 -26.34 -26.73
C CYS A 92 11.12 -27.68 -26.77
N GLY A 93 10.37 -28.77 -26.93
CA GLY A 93 10.91 -30.08 -27.23
C GLY A 93 11.62 -30.02 -28.57
N GLY A 94 12.91 -29.72 -28.54
CA GLY A 94 13.81 -29.92 -29.66
C GLY A 94 14.05 -31.42 -29.80
N SER A 95 13.33 -32.01 -30.75
CA SER A 95 13.62 -33.31 -31.37
C SER A 95 15.02 -33.36 -31.96
#